data_AF-A0A355TQP0-F1
#
_entry.id   AF-A0A355TQP0-F1
#
_cell.length_a   1.000
_cell.length_b   1.000
_cell.length_c   1.000
_cell.angle_alpha   90.00
_cell.angle_beta   90.00
_cell.angle_gamma   90.00
#
_symmetry.space_group_name_H-M   'P 1'
#
loop_
_entity.id
_entity.type
_entity.pdbx_description
1 polymer ?
#
loop_
_entity_poly.entity_id
_entity_poly.type
_entity_poly.pdbx_seq_one_letter_code
_entity_poly.pdbx_strand_id
1 'polypeptide(L)' 'RKISTLFGWTPFTYPFNLTGQPAITVPAGLSSDGLPIGLQIVGPRGSDRFVLEVAKRFEELAPFPELKFA' A
#
# COMPACT_ATOMS: atom_id res chain seq x y z
N ARG A 1 2.61 15.44 -17.52
CA ARG A 1 3.89 15.39 -16.77
C ARG A 1 4.74 14.29 -17.42
N LYS A 2 5.95 14.57 -17.95
CA LYS A 2 6.80 13.51 -18.53
C LYS A 2 7.22 12.56 -17.40
N ILE A 3 6.76 11.32 -17.48
CA ILE A 3 7.09 10.26 -16.53
C ILE A 3 8.49 9.77 -16.90
N SER A 4 9.46 9.85 -15.98
CA SER A 4 10.81 9.32 -16.23
C SER A 4 10.73 7.80 -16.31
N THR A 5 11.45 7.21 -17.28
CA THR A 5 11.33 5.77 -17.62
C THR A 5 11.76 4.83 -16.49
N LEU A 6 12.64 5.28 -15.57
CA LEU A 6 13.19 4.43 -14.51
C LEU A 6 12.32 4.33 -13.23
N PHE A 7 11.66 5.42 -12.81
CA PHE A 7 10.89 5.46 -11.54
C PHE A 7 9.44 5.89 -11.72
N GLY A 8 9.04 6.11 -12.96
CA GLY A 8 7.73 6.59 -13.30
C GLY A 8 6.57 5.64 -13.00
N TRP A 9 6.86 4.33 -12.99
CA TRP A 9 5.89 3.26 -12.77
C TRP A 9 5.77 2.85 -11.30
N THR A 10 6.70 3.31 -10.46
CA THR A 10 6.78 2.98 -9.02
C THR A 10 7.03 4.23 -8.15
N PRO A 11 6.39 5.38 -8.43
CA PRO A 11 6.74 6.64 -7.79
C PRO A 11 6.53 6.61 -6.27
N PHE A 12 5.61 5.77 -5.80
CA PHE A 12 5.28 5.64 -4.39
C PHE A 12 6.03 4.51 -3.69
N THR A 13 6.47 3.47 -4.40
CA THR A 13 7.06 2.28 -3.76
C THR A 13 8.59 2.33 -3.73
N TYR A 14 9.21 2.79 -4.81
CA TYR A 14 10.67 2.78 -4.98
C TYR A 14 11.46 3.49 -3.87
N PRO A 15 11.04 4.66 -3.34
CA PRO A 15 11.82 5.34 -2.31
C PRO A 15 12.16 4.44 -1.12
N PHE A 16 11.22 3.58 -0.70
CA PHE A 16 11.37 2.74 0.48
C PHE A 16 12.27 1.53 0.27
N ASN A 17 12.46 1.08 -0.99
CA ASN A 17 13.50 0.11 -1.32
C ASN A 17 14.91 0.68 -1.07
N LEU A 18 15.12 1.96 -1.39
CA LEU A 18 16.41 2.63 -1.16
C LEU A 18 16.61 2.97 0.31
N THR A 19 15.56 3.50 0.92
CA THR A 19 15.64 4.04 2.27
C THR A 19 15.39 2.99 3.32
N GLY A 20 15.00 1.76 2.99
CA GLY A 20 14.97 0.59 3.89
C GLY A 20 13.94 0.61 5.01
N GLN A 21 12.93 1.48 4.92
CA GLN A 21 11.80 1.50 5.84
C GLN A 21 10.88 0.29 5.56
N PRO A 22 10.26 -0.29 6.60
CA PRO A 22 9.19 -1.24 6.41
C PRO A 22 7.98 -0.54 5.76
N ALA A 23 7.43 -1.19 4.74
CA ALA A 23 6.24 -0.75 4.02
C ALA A 23 5.30 -1.92 3.76
N ILE A 24 3.99 -1.72 3.95
CA ILE A 24 2.93 -2.70 3.67
C ILE A 24 1.83 -2.06 2.83
N THR A 25 1.19 -2.85 1.97
CA THR A 25 0.00 -2.43 1.21
C THR A 25 -1.21 -3.23 1.69
N VAL A 26 -2.28 -2.53 2.04
CA VAL A 26 -3.57 -3.12 2.44
C VAL A 26 -4.68 -2.70 1.46
N PRO A 27 -5.72 -3.53 1.23
CA PRO A 27 -6.89 -3.14 0.46
C PRO A 27 -7.61 -1.95 1.09
N ALA A 28 -7.90 -0.91 0.32
CA ALA A 28 -8.57 0.31 0.79
C ALA A 28 -9.94 0.54 0.14
N GLY A 29 -10.46 -0.47 -0.56
CA GLY A 29 -11.74 -0.43 -1.26
C GLY A 29 -11.62 -0.69 -2.76
N LEU A 30 -12.70 -0.41 -3.48
CA LEU A 30 -12.80 -0.53 -4.93
C LEU A 30 -13.01 0.85 -5.55
N SER A 31 -12.52 1.04 -6.77
CA SER A 31 -12.87 2.19 -7.60
C SER A 31 -14.35 2.12 -8.04
N SER A 32 -14.85 3.19 -8.66
CA SER A 32 -16.18 3.20 -9.29
C SER A 32 -16.37 2.09 -10.33
N ASP A 33 -15.27 1.64 -10.94
CA ASP A 33 -15.24 0.58 -11.96
C ASP A 33 -14.99 -0.81 -11.35
N GLY A 34 -15.01 -0.92 -10.02
CA GLY A 34 -14.81 -2.18 -9.30
C GLY A 34 -13.35 -2.64 -9.19
N LEU A 35 -12.37 -1.79 -9.55
CA LEU A 35 -10.95 -2.17 -9.48
C LEU A 35 -10.39 -2.00 -8.06
N PRO A 36 -9.54 -2.91 -7.56
CA PRO A 36 -8.95 -2.80 -6.22
C PRO A 36 -8.08 -1.55 -6.07
N ILE A 37 -8.25 -0.83 -4.96
CA ILE A 37 -7.39 0.28 -4.54
C ILE A 37 -6.57 -0.18 -3.33
N GLY A 38 -5.27 0.07 -3.35
CA GLY A 38 -4.37 -0.21 -2.23
C GLY A 38 -3.95 1.05 -1.46
N LEU A 39 -3.86 0.96 -0.14
CA LEU A 39 -3.24 1.95 0.73
C LEU A 39 -1.86 1.45 1.16
N GLN A 40 -0.82 2.24 0.92
CA GLN A 40 0.53 1.95 1.40
C GLN A 40 0.77 2.63 2.75
N ILE A 41 1.21 1.84 3.73
CA ILE A 41 1.58 2.29 5.07
C ILE A 41 3.09 2.10 5.22
N VAL A 42 3.80 3.14 5.67
CA VAL A 42 5.26 3.14 5.84
C VAL A 42 5.61 3.60 7.24
N GLY A 43 6.44 2.81 7.92
CA GLY A 43 6.88 3.11 9.28
C GLY A 43 8.36 3.47 9.38
N PRO A 44 8.84 3.80 10.60
CA PRO A 44 10.27 3.99 10.85
C PRO A 44 11.08 2.71 10.58
N ARG A 45 12.38 2.85 10.27
CA ARG A 45 13.28 1.70 10.08
C ARG A 45 13.26 0.75 11.29
N GLY A 46 13.23 -0.55 11.03
CA GLY A 46 13.22 -1.60 12.07
C GLY A 46 11.92 -1.70 12.87
N SER A 47 10.85 -1.01 12.45
CA SER A 47 9.56 -0.96 13.14
C SER A 47 8.49 -1.82 12.46
N ASP A 48 8.86 -2.99 11.93
CA ASP A 48 7.97 -3.91 11.20
C ASP A 48 6.73 -4.28 12.00
N ARG A 49 6.89 -4.55 13.30
CA ARG A 49 5.78 -4.84 14.22
C ARG A 49 4.78 -3.69 14.27
N PHE A 50 5.24 -2.45 14.37
CA PHE A 50 4.38 -1.28 14.41
C PHE A 50 3.61 -1.13 13.09
N VAL A 51 4.27 -1.31 11.95
CA VAL A 51 3.62 -1.26 10.64
C VAL A 51 2.53 -2.33 10.51
N LEU A 52 2.79 -3.55 10.98
CA LEU A 52 1.80 -4.63 11.02
C LEU A 52 0.63 -4.33 11.97
N GLU A 53 0.89 -3.74 13.13
CA GLU A 53 -0.16 -3.33 14.07
C GLU A 53 -1.07 -2.26 13.45
N VAL A 54 -0.51 -1.26 12.76
CA VAL A 54 -1.29 -0.25 12.04
C VAL A 54 -2.11 -0.88 10.92
N ALA A 55 -1.53 -1.79 10.13
CA ALA A 55 -2.25 -2.50 9.08
C ALA A 55 -3.41 -3.33 9.63
N LYS A 56 -3.20 -4.03 10.75
CA LYS A 56 -4.26 -4.78 11.44
C LYS A 56 -5.38 -3.86 11.93
N ARG A 57 -5.04 -2.72 12.54
CA ARG A 57 -6.06 -1.74 12.97
C ARG A 57 -6.84 -1.17 11.81
N PHE A 58 -6.18 -0.95 10.67
CA PHE A 58 -6.85 -0.53 9.46
C PHE A 58 -7.83 -1.61 8.97
N GLU A 59 -7.42 -2.88 8.91
CA GLU A 59 -8.28 -4.01 8.53
C GLU A 59 -9.50 -4.16 9.46
N GLU A 60 -9.33 -3.98 10.78
CA GLU A 60 -10.44 -4.00 11.75
C GLU A 60 -11.49 -2.90 11.49
N LEU A 61 -11.07 -1.73 10.97
CA LEU A 61 -11.95 -0.60 10.66
C LEU A 61 -12.50 -0.64 9.23
N ALA A 62 -11.76 -1.23 8.31
CA ALA A 62 -12.06 -1.35 6.89
C ALA A 62 -11.72 -2.78 6.41
N PRO A 63 -12.65 -3.75 6.61
CA PRO A 63 -12.45 -5.13 6.21
C PRO A 63 -12.18 -5.26 4.71
N PHE A 64 -11.48 -6.32 4.33
CA PHE A 64 -11.08 -6.51 2.94
C PHE A 64 -12.31 -6.69 2.04
N PRO A 65 -12.38 -5.96 0.91
CA PRO A 65 -13.47 -6.12 -0.03
C PRO A 65 -13.40 -7.51 -0.67
N GLU A 66 -14.55 -8.17 -0.78
CA GLU A 66 -14.66 -9.41 -1.54
C GLU A 66 -14.48 -9.10 -3.03
N LEU A 67 -13.45 -9.69 -3.65
CA LEU A 67 -13.20 -9.54 -5.07
C LEU A 67 -14.07 -10.53 -5.84
N LYS A 68 -15.00 -10.01 -6.63
CA LYS A 68 -15.81 -10.81 -7.55
C LYS A 68 -15.09 -10.87 -8.89
N PHE A 69 -14.51 -12.03 -9.18
CA PHE A 69 -13.98 -12.32 -10.50
C PHE A 69 -15.12 -12.95 -11.33
N ALA A 70 -15.44 -12.32 -12.46
CA ALA A 70 -16.37 -12.86 -13.46
C ALA A 70 -15.65 -13.83 -14.40
#